data_AF-A0A6B2LQF5-F1
#
_entry.id   AF-A0A6B2LQF5-F1
#
_cell.length_a   1.000
_cell.length_b   1.000
_cell.length_c   1.000
_cell.angle_alpha   90.00
_cell.angle_beta   90.00
_cell.angle_gamma   90.00
#
_symmetry.space_group_name_H-M   'P 1'
#
loop_
_entity.id
_entity.type
_entity.pdbx_description
1 polymer ?
#
loop_
_entity_poly.entity_id
_entity_poly.type
_entity_poly.pdbx_seq_one_letter_code
_entity_poly.pdbx_strand_id
1 'polypeptide(L)'
;MIPVRLGTDKISPVYLPHIKYILASKFSVGIIGGKPRASLYFIGYQGDYVIYLDPHFVQPAVPKDLRKEDFETYQCKVPLKMPLADIDPSLAIGFFIKTEQDFEEFIEWQSSYQKINNYCIFTLSKDFNF
;
A
#
# COMPACT_ATOMS: atom_id res chain seq x y z
N MET A 1 -2.45 -8.75 -5.48
CA MET A 1 -2.76 -7.31 -5.28
C MET A 1 -4.27 -7.12 -5.29
N ILE A 2 -4.79 -6.09 -4.63
CA ILE A 2 -6.23 -5.82 -4.54
C ILE A 2 -6.50 -4.36 -4.97
N PRO A 3 -7.07 -4.11 -6.16
CA PRO A 3 -7.50 -2.77 -6.55
C PRO A 3 -8.77 -2.36 -5.80
N VAL A 4 -8.82 -1.12 -5.30
CA VAL A 4 -9.93 -0.62 -4.48
C VAL A 4 -10.27 0.84 -4.83
N ARG A 5 -11.54 1.21 -4.61
CA ARG A 5 -12.03 2.59 -4.67
C ARG A 5 -12.64 2.94 -3.31
N LEU A 6 -11.97 3.80 -2.55
CA LEU A 6 -12.32 4.13 -1.15
C LEU A 6 -13.12 5.45 -1.01
N GLY A 7 -13.67 5.94 -2.11
CA GLY A 7 -14.41 7.20 -2.17
C GLY A 7 -14.63 7.67 -3.61
N THR A 8 -15.34 8.79 -3.76
CA THR A 8 -15.56 9.43 -5.07
C THR A 8 -14.40 10.35 -5.42
N ASP A 9 -14.36 11.56 -4.85
CA ASP A 9 -13.34 12.57 -5.11
C ASP A 9 -12.24 12.59 -4.04
N LYS A 10 -12.62 12.25 -2.81
CA LYS A 10 -11.73 12.12 -1.65
C LYS A 10 -11.96 10.77 -1.00
N ILE A 11 -10.93 10.28 -0.32
CA ILE A 11 -11.06 9.09 0.50
C ILE A 11 -12.09 9.31 1.63
N SER A 12 -12.98 8.33 1.85
CA SER A 12 -13.91 8.39 2.97
C SER A 12 -13.15 8.22 4.30
N PRO A 13 -13.36 9.10 5.30
CA PRO A 13 -12.65 9.03 6.58
C PRO A 13 -12.75 7.68 7.30
N VAL A 14 -13.84 6.93 7.06
CA VAL A 14 -14.05 5.59 7.62
C VAL A 14 -12.93 4.61 7.23
N TYR A 15 -12.27 4.82 6.08
CA TYR A 15 -11.21 3.93 5.59
C TYR A 15 -9.80 4.29 6.08
N LEU A 16 -9.60 5.46 6.70
CA LEU A 16 -8.26 5.88 7.15
C LEU A 16 -7.66 4.93 8.20
N PRO A 17 -8.41 4.46 9.22
CA PRO A 17 -7.90 3.44 10.15
C PRO A 17 -7.57 2.13 9.45
N HIS A 18 -8.33 1.75 8.43
CA HIS A 18 -8.13 0.52 7.67
C HIS A 18 -6.87 0.59 6.79
N ILE A 19 -6.52 1.74 6.22
CA ILE A 19 -5.24 1.95 5.53
C ILE A 19 -4.07 1.76 6.50
N LYS A 20 -4.15 2.37 7.70
CA LYS A 20 -3.10 2.22 8.72
C LYS A 20 -2.93 0.76 9.13
N TYR A 21 -4.04 0.04 9.32
CA TYR A 21 -4.03 -1.39 9.64
C TYR A 21 -3.30 -2.23 8.57
N ILE A 22 -3.61 -1.96 7.30
CA ILE A 22 -2.97 -2.64 6.18
C ILE A 22 -1.47 -2.31 6.14
N LEU A 23 -1.10 -1.03 6.18
CA LEU A 23 0.31 -0.61 6.14
C LEU A 23 1.13 -1.09 7.34
N ALA A 24 0.51 -1.34 8.49
CA ALA A 24 1.16 -1.91 9.68
C ALA A 24 1.38 -3.43 9.58
N SER A 25 0.72 -4.11 8.65
CA SER A 25 0.78 -5.57 8.53
C SER A 25 2.12 -6.04 7.99
N LYS A 26 2.66 -7.13 8.54
CA LYS A 26 3.87 -7.79 8.01
C LYS A 26 3.70 -8.29 6.56
N PHE A 27 2.46 -8.51 6.13
CA PHE A 27 2.15 -8.97 4.77
C PHE A 27 2.15 -7.82 3.77
N SER A 28 2.06 -6.56 4.22
CA SER A 28 1.98 -5.40 3.34
C SER A 28 3.31 -5.17 2.62
N VAL A 29 3.23 -5.02 1.31
CA VAL A 29 4.31 -4.45 0.49
C VAL A 29 3.94 -3.04 0.03
N GLY A 30 3.08 -2.36 0.77
CA GLY A 30 2.65 -1.00 0.50
C GLY A 30 1.43 -0.91 -0.43
N ILE A 31 1.09 0.33 -0.76
CA ILE A 31 -0.08 0.68 -1.56
C ILE A 31 0.37 1.60 -2.69
N ILE A 32 -0.03 1.30 -3.92
CA ILE A 32 0.14 2.22 -5.04
C ILE A 32 -1.15 3.00 -5.27
N GLY A 33 -1.03 4.27 -5.66
CA GLY A 33 -2.19 5.12 -5.90
C GLY A 33 -1.79 6.50 -6.39
N GLY A 34 -2.70 7.45 -6.26
CA GLY A 34 -2.45 8.84 -6.63
C GLY A 34 -3.33 9.31 -7.79
N LYS A 35 -3.25 10.61 -8.06
CA LYS A 35 -4.07 11.26 -9.09
C LYS A 35 -3.50 10.98 -10.48
N PRO A 36 -4.28 11.20 -11.56
CA PRO A 36 -3.73 11.18 -12.91
C PRO A 36 -2.45 12.03 -13.01
N ARG A 37 -1.35 11.43 -13.51
CA ARG A 37 -0.01 12.05 -13.62
C ARG A 37 0.68 12.37 -12.29
N ALA A 38 0.20 11.81 -11.19
CA ALA A 38 0.75 11.98 -9.84
C ALA A 38 0.66 10.65 -9.05
N SER A 39 1.22 9.57 -9.60
CA SER A 39 1.24 8.25 -8.96
C SER A 39 2.31 8.16 -7.86
N LEU A 40 1.94 7.67 -6.69
CA LEU A 40 2.80 7.55 -5.52
C LEU A 40 2.81 6.10 -5.02
N TYR A 41 3.88 5.73 -4.32
CA TYR A 41 4.00 4.44 -3.63
C TYR A 41 4.07 4.64 -2.12
N PHE A 42 2.97 4.31 -1.43
CA PHE A 42 2.82 4.43 0.01
C PHE A 42 3.44 3.23 0.73
N ILE A 43 4.43 3.49 1.59
CA ILE A 43 5.24 2.45 2.24
C ILE A 43 5.00 2.32 3.74
N GLY A 44 4.27 3.26 4.35
CA GLY A 44 4.01 3.26 5.78
C GLY A 44 3.26 4.50 6.23
N TYR A 45 3.16 4.73 7.53
CA TYR A 45 2.51 5.91 8.09
C TYR A 45 3.15 6.33 9.42
N GLN A 46 2.92 7.58 9.80
CA GLN A 46 3.24 8.14 11.11
C GLN A 46 2.12 9.08 11.55
N GLY A 47 1.46 8.78 12.67
CA GLY A 47 0.28 9.54 13.11
C GLY A 47 -0.81 9.51 12.04
N ASP A 48 -1.21 10.68 11.54
CA ASP A 48 -2.19 10.84 10.46
C ASP A 48 -1.58 11.10 9.07
N TYR A 49 -0.27 10.86 8.94
CA TYR A 49 0.46 11.06 7.68
C TYR A 49 0.86 9.72 7.07
N VAL A 50 0.65 9.56 5.77
CA VAL A 50 1.22 8.46 4.99
C VAL A 50 2.63 8.83 4.55
N ILE A 51 3.54 7.87 4.56
CA ILE A 51 4.92 7.98 4.09
C ILE A 51 4.99 7.34 2.69
N TYR A 52 5.62 8.01 1.73
CA TYR A 52 5.64 7.55 0.34
C TYR A 52 6.93 7.84 -0.41
N LEU A 53 7.11 7.09 -1.50
CA LEU A 53 8.08 7.32 -2.55
C LEU A 53 7.40 7.95 -3.76
N ASP A 54 8.05 8.97 -4.31
CA ASP A 54 7.56 9.76 -5.43
C ASP A 54 8.46 9.53 -6.67
N PRO A 55 7.93 8.97 -7.77
CA PRO A 55 8.70 8.71 -8.98
C PRO A 55 8.85 9.95 -9.89
N HIS A 56 8.25 11.10 -9.58
CA HIS A 56 8.25 12.29 -10.44
C HIS A 56 9.55 13.10 -10.34
N PHE A 57 10.68 12.40 -10.29
CA PHE A 57 12.01 12.97 -10.44
C PHE A 57 12.71 12.31 -11.62
N VAL A 58 12.98 13.11 -12.66
CA VAL A 58 13.64 12.62 -13.87
C VAL A 58 15.13 12.43 -13.59
N GLN A 59 15.63 11.22 -13.83
CA GLN A 59 17.03 10.87 -13.68
C GLN A 59 17.62 10.42 -15.02
N PRO A 60 18.92 10.63 -15.27
CA PRO A 60 19.61 10.02 -16.41
C PRO A 60 19.49 8.50 -16.38
N ALA A 61 19.40 7.87 -17.56
CA ALA A 61 19.42 6.42 -17.66
C ALA A 61 20.78 5.88 -17.21
N VAL A 62 20.76 4.91 -16.30
CA VAL A 62 21.97 4.22 -15.85
C VAL A 62 22.48 3.29 -16.95
N PRO A 63 23.79 3.26 -17.26
CA PRO A 63 24.38 2.34 -18.24
C PRO A 63 24.16 0.86 -17.87
N LYS A 64 24.20 -0.03 -18.85
CA LYS A 64 24.03 -1.49 -18.62
C LYS A 64 25.14 -2.12 -17.77
N ASP A 65 26.34 -1.53 -17.79
CA ASP A 65 27.47 -1.96 -16.98
C ASP A 65 27.37 -1.32 -15.60
N LEU A 66 26.54 -1.92 -14.73
CA LEU A 66 26.20 -1.39 -13.42
C LEU A 66 27.39 -1.44 -12.48
N ARG A 67 27.78 -0.28 -11.95
CA ARG A 67 28.72 -0.16 -10.85
C ARG A 67 27.97 0.10 -9.55
N LYS A 68 28.67 -0.05 -8.42
CA LYS A 68 28.07 0.09 -7.09
C LYS A 68 27.49 1.49 -6.88
N GLU A 69 28.14 2.51 -7.41
CA GLU A 69 27.74 3.92 -7.28
C GLU A 69 26.42 4.21 -8.01
N ASP A 70 26.11 3.44 -9.05
CA ASP A 70 24.91 3.65 -9.86
C ASP A 70 23.62 3.28 -9.10
N PHE A 71 23.72 2.42 -8.08
CA PHE A 71 22.58 2.04 -7.22
C PHE A 71 22.04 3.20 -6.36
N GLU A 72 22.84 4.26 -6.14
CA GLU A 72 22.38 5.42 -5.38
C GLU A 72 21.15 6.09 -6.01
N THR A 73 21.02 6.02 -7.34
CA THR A 73 19.89 6.60 -8.10
C THR A 73 18.57 5.85 -7.86
N TYR A 74 18.63 4.61 -7.36
CA TYR A 74 17.47 3.77 -7.04
C TYR A 74 17.10 3.81 -5.55
N GLN A 75 17.85 4.58 -4.74
CA GLN A 75 17.63 4.71 -3.31
C GLN A 75 17.12 6.10 -2.96
N CYS A 76 15.89 6.16 -2.45
CA CYS A 76 15.33 7.40 -1.95
C CYS A 76 15.94 7.75 -0.59
N LYS A 77 16.74 8.82 -0.52
CA LYS A 77 17.40 9.27 0.73
C LYS A 77 16.46 10.03 1.67
N VAL A 78 15.35 10.58 1.16
CA VAL A 78 14.40 11.39 1.93
C VAL A 78 12.98 10.92 1.65
N PRO A 79 12.34 10.18 2.57
CA PRO A 79 10.94 9.80 2.41
C PRO A 79 10.04 11.03 2.55
N LEU A 80 9.00 11.11 1.71
CA LEU A 80 8.01 12.17 1.74
C LEU A 80 6.80 11.75 2.57
N LYS A 81 6.04 12.75 3.07
CA LYS A 81 4.81 12.50 3.83
C LYS A 81 3.69 13.43 3.42
N MET A 82 2.46 12.97 3.53
CA MET A 82 1.25 13.77 3.34
C MET A 82 0.12 13.27 4.24
N PRO A 83 -0.89 14.09 4.58
CA PRO A 83 -2.05 13.62 5.33
C PRO A 83 -2.72 12.42 4.65
N LEU A 84 -3.13 11.41 5.42
CA LEU A 84 -3.87 10.26 4.89
C LEU A 84 -5.16 10.67 4.16
N ALA A 85 -5.80 11.75 4.61
CA ALA A 85 -7.01 12.31 4.02
C ALA A 85 -6.81 12.89 2.61
N ASP A 86 -5.56 13.15 2.22
CA ASP A 86 -5.22 13.72 0.90
C ASP A 86 -4.90 12.64 -0.14
N ILE A 87 -4.90 11.35 0.25
CA ILE A 87 -4.73 10.22 -0.66
C ILE A 87 -5.91 10.16 -1.65
N ASP A 88 -5.59 9.90 -2.93
CA ASP A 88 -6.60 9.61 -3.95
C ASP A 88 -7.37 8.32 -3.62
N PRO A 89 -8.71 8.28 -3.73
CA PRO A 89 -9.48 7.10 -3.36
C PRO A 89 -9.23 5.87 -4.25
N SER A 90 -8.60 6.02 -5.42
CA SER A 90 -8.26 4.92 -6.32
C SER A 90 -6.89 4.34 -5.99
N LEU A 91 -6.87 3.16 -5.37
CA LEU A 91 -5.66 2.53 -4.83
C LEU A 91 -5.53 1.08 -5.29
N ALA A 92 -4.32 0.53 -5.23
CA ALA A 92 -4.09 -0.91 -5.27
C ALA A 92 -3.16 -1.34 -4.14
N ILE A 93 -3.60 -2.35 -3.40
CA ILE A 93 -2.95 -2.82 -2.19
C ILE A 93 -2.10 -4.05 -2.50
N GLY A 94 -0.83 -4.00 -2.11
CA GLY A 94 0.12 -5.07 -2.29
C GLY A 94 0.25 -5.91 -1.02
N PHE A 95 0.16 -7.22 -1.17
CA PHE A 95 0.54 -8.18 -0.13
C PHE A 95 1.56 -9.15 -0.70
N PHE A 96 2.54 -9.54 0.12
CA PHE A 96 3.48 -10.60 -0.18
C PHE A 96 3.31 -11.76 0.79
N ILE A 97 3.11 -12.94 0.24
CA ILE A 97 2.81 -14.18 0.95
C ILE A 97 3.74 -15.23 0.34
N LYS A 98 4.77 -15.63 1.08
CA LYS A 98 5.86 -16.44 0.54
C LYS A 98 5.55 -17.93 0.65
N THR A 99 4.94 -18.33 1.76
CA THR A 99 4.68 -19.73 2.10
C THR A 99 3.19 -19.96 2.34
N GLU A 100 2.80 -21.24 2.35
CA GLU A 100 1.44 -21.64 2.72
C GLU A 100 1.11 -21.24 4.17
N GLN A 101 2.07 -21.36 5.08
CA GLN A 101 1.92 -20.88 6.45
C GLN A 101 1.65 -19.35 6.51
N ASP A 102 2.38 -18.55 5.72
CA ASP A 102 2.11 -17.10 5.64
C ASP A 102 0.68 -16.81 5.16
N PHE A 103 0.14 -17.68 4.29
CA PHE A 103 -1.21 -17.54 3.77
C PHE A 103 -2.27 -17.83 4.83
N GLU A 104 -2.08 -18.88 5.64
CA GLU A 104 -2.95 -19.19 6.77
C GLU A 104 -2.97 -18.03 7.77
N GLU A 105 -1.80 -17.51 8.14
CA GLU A 105 -1.67 -16.37 9.05
C GLU A 105 -2.28 -15.09 8.45
N PHE A 106 -2.19 -14.89 7.13
CA PHE A 106 -2.86 -13.79 6.43
C PHE A 106 -4.39 -13.90 6.50
N ILE A 107 -4.93 -15.11 6.32
CA ILE A 107 -6.37 -15.36 6.46
C ILE A 107 -6.82 -15.05 7.89
N GLU A 108 -6.10 -15.51 8.90
CA GLU A 108 -6.43 -15.27 10.30
C GLU A 108 -6.37 -13.78 10.66
N TRP A 109 -5.31 -13.08 10.22
CA TRP A 109 -5.12 -11.65 10.39
C TRP A 109 -6.31 -10.86 9.82
N GLN A 110 -6.70 -11.13 8.57
CA GLN A 110 -7.80 -10.41 7.95
C GLN A 110 -9.17 -10.81 8.53
N SER A 111 -9.39 -12.09 8.79
CA SER A 111 -10.65 -12.59 9.36
C SER A 111 -10.91 -12.02 10.75
N SER A 112 -9.86 -11.86 11.56
CA SER A 112 -9.97 -11.25 12.89
C SER A 112 -10.35 -9.78 12.80
N TYR A 113 -9.79 -9.05 11.83
CA TYR A 113 -10.12 -7.65 11.60
C TYR A 113 -11.57 -7.44 11.15
N GLN A 114 -12.06 -8.30 10.24
CA GLN A 114 -13.43 -8.22 9.74
C GLN A 114 -14.48 -8.42 10.82
N LYS A 115 -14.20 -9.27 11.83
CA LYS A 115 -15.16 -9.56 12.91
C LYS A 115 -15.42 -8.37 13.84
N ILE A 116 -14.44 -7.49 14.01
CA ILE A 116 -14.50 -6.38 14.97
C ILE A 116 -14.78 -5.01 14.33
N ASN A 117 -14.84 -4.94 12.99
CA ASN A 117 -15.06 -3.70 12.25
C ASN A 117 -16.29 -3.80 11.36
N ASN A 118 -17.16 -2.79 11.42
CA ASN A 118 -18.36 -2.71 10.57
C ASN A 118 -18.04 -2.41 9.10
N TYR A 119 -16.83 -1.93 8.81
CA TYR A 119 -16.34 -1.63 7.47
C TYR A 119 -15.01 -2.32 7.23
N CYS A 120 -14.80 -2.77 5.99
CA CYS A 120 -13.55 -3.37 5.55
C CYS A 120 -13.23 -2.89 4.14
N ILE A 121 -11.93 -2.73 3.85
CA ILE A 121 -11.47 -2.38 2.50
C ILE A 121 -11.62 -3.57 1.53
N PHE A 122 -11.44 -4.80 2.03
CA PHE A 122 -11.63 -6.02 1.27
C PHE A 122 -12.08 -7.16 2.21
N THR A 123 -12.65 -8.20 1.64
CA THR A 123 -13.13 -9.37 2.39
C THR A 123 -12.51 -10.65 1.87
N LEU A 124 -12.25 -11.60 2.76
CA LEU A 124 -11.93 -12.97 2.40
C LEU A 124 -13.20 -13.83 2.53
N SER A 125 -13.49 -14.62 1.52
CA SER A 125 -14.51 -15.67 1.56
C SER A 125 -13.84 -17.00 1.26
N LYS A 126 -14.30 -18.06 1.95
CA LYS A 126 -14.06 -19.42 1.48
C LYS A 126 -15.18 -19.75 0.50
N ASP A 127 -14.84 -19.98 -0.75
CA ASP A 127 -15.78 -20.58 -1.68
C ASP A 127 -15.98 -22.04 -1.26
N PHE A 128 -17.15 -22.32 -0.67
CA PHE A 128 -17.65 -23.68 -0.64
C PHE A 128 -18.20 -23.96 -2.05
N ASN A 129 -17.48 -24.78 -2.83
CA ASN A 129 -18.01 -25.77 -3.80
C ASN A 129 -16.96 -26.11 -4.87
N PHE A 130 -16.44 -27.35 -4.82
CA PHE A 130 -16.66 -28.36 -5.86
C PHE A 130 -16.75 -29.73 -5.20
#